data_AF-A0A9P5XXL5-F1
#
_entry.id   AF-A0A9P5XXL5-F1
#
_cell.length_a   1.000
_cell.length_b   1.000
_cell.length_c   1.000
_cell.angle_alpha   90.00
_cell.angle_beta   90.00
_cell.angle_gamma   90.00
#
_symmetry.space_group_name_H-M   'P 1'
#
loop_
_entity.id
_entity.type
_entity.pdbx_description
1 polymer ?
#
loop_
_entity_poly.entity_id
_entity_poly.type
_entity_poly.pdbx_seq_one_letter_code
_entity_poly.pdbx_strand_id
1 'polypeptide(L)'
;MLNIRPFFVFLVIPVAVCTWRRPRVVQLQTLRERIIWTVRSWLWDYPVPLDTSRWQLSDPENTELYGREARTIIHAWKFLRPFFASHGYTLYRSQPPKIFDLLPAPVAKPTESHVDFKFPYARRIYEHDEEIMFPFVSLRVWPARDEKGRDVVIRLVSGREPSDELKIIQRLNTDRARADPRNHSIRILEYIYFDGLVFIVMPRWDQSFNPDFHTVAELFHFTETFLEAFDFLHEYRIAHTDFLEQNTGINVLVNTNATHLTGLRDLSSTRYAIFDFGGSSIYPEDTVIEDVRSNEFFNFRLRGYETPPGPCNPFEVDILFLGCTLERWVRHIVDIVPTIGPFFDSMVTSDTSKRFTARQALEEFKRIRSSSSPSQLNSLVTNRFWNDGVVGTKVQFPTKLRLW
;
A
#
# COMPACT_ATOMS: atom_id res chain seq x y z
N MET A 1 -11.33 -19.36 -50.06
CA MET A 1 -12.63 -18.67 -49.83
C MET A 1 -13.23 -19.24 -48.56
N LEU A 2 -13.06 -18.55 -47.43
CA LEU A 2 -13.71 -18.89 -46.16
C LEU A 2 -14.67 -17.75 -45.81
N ASN A 3 -15.95 -18.11 -45.72
CA ASN A 3 -17.08 -17.21 -45.51
C ASN A 3 -17.14 -16.82 -44.03
N ILE A 4 -16.78 -15.57 -43.70
CA ILE A 4 -16.95 -15.00 -42.35
C ILE A 4 -18.33 -14.36 -42.30
N ARG A 5 -19.27 -14.95 -41.56
CA ARG A 5 -20.53 -14.28 -41.18
C ARG A 5 -20.30 -13.45 -39.92
N PRO A 6 -20.71 -12.18 -39.86
CA PRO A 6 -20.69 -11.41 -38.62
C PRO A 6 -21.90 -11.83 -37.76
N PHE A 7 -21.62 -12.35 -36.56
CA PHE A 7 -22.63 -12.51 -35.51
C PHE A 7 -22.97 -11.14 -34.94
N PHE A 8 -24.01 -10.50 -35.45
CA PHE A 8 -24.68 -9.40 -34.76
C PHE A 8 -25.65 -10.00 -33.74
N VAL A 9 -25.25 -10.02 -32.46
CA VAL A 9 -26.18 -10.27 -31.36
C VAL A 9 -26.99 -8.99 -31.17
N PHE A 10 -28.21 -8.95 -31.70
CA PHE A 10 -29.19 -7.94 -31.33
C PHE A 10 -29.58 -8.16 -29.86
N LEU A 11 -29.14 -7.27 -28.98
CA LEU A 11 -29.62 -7.22 -27.60
C LEU A 11 -31.07 -6.69 -27.64
N VAL A 12 -32.05 -7.58 -27.52
CA VAL A 12 -33.46 -7.18 -27.35
C VAL A 12 -33.59 -6.64 -25.92
N ILE A 13 -33.49 -5.32 -25.77
CA ILE A 13 -33.76 -4.63 -24.51
C ILE A 13 -35.28 -4.43 -24.43
N PRO A 14 -35.98 -4.93 -23.41
CA PRO A 14 -37.41 -4.68 -23.26
C PRO A 14 -37.67 -3.18 -23.18
N VAL A 15 -38.56 -2.65 -24.00
CA VAL A 15 -38.94 -1.23 -24.06
C VAL A 15 -39.32 -0.66 -22.68
N ALA A 16 -39.79 -1.51 -21.76
CA ALA A 16 -40.09 -1.16 -20.37
C ALA A 16 -38.85 -0.78 -19.52
N VAL A 17 -37.67 -1.34 -19.79
CA VAL A 17 -36.40 -0.92 -19.14
C VAL A 17 -35.99 0.46 -19.65
N CYS A 18 -36.35 0.78 -20.90
CA CYS A 18 -35.95 2.01 -21.56
C CYS A 18 -36.69 3.26 -21.05
N THR A 19 -37.89 3.11 -20.50
CA THR A 19 -38.76 4.24 -20.10
C THR A 19 -38.53 4.73 -18.67
N TRP A 20 -37.79 4.00 -17.83
CA TRP A 20 -37.64 4.30 -16.40
C TRP A 20 -36.26 4.80 -15.98
N ARG A 21 -35.22 4.64 -16.80
CA ARG A 21 -33.84 4.98 -16.43
C ARG A 21 -33.35 6.19 -17.20
N ARG A 22 -33.04 7.28 -16.48
CA ARG A 22 -32.43 8.48 -17.07
C ARG A 22 -31.05 8.09 -17.67
N PRO A 23 -30.80 8.32 -18.96
CA PRO A 23 -29.52 8.01 -19.56
C PRO A 23 -28.43 8.89 -18.92
N ARG A 24 -27.38 8.23 -18.40
CA ARG A 24 -26.18 8.88 -17.87
C ARG A 24 -25.01 8.62 -18.80
N VAL A 25 -24.45 9.68 -19.35
CA VAL A 25 -23.23 9.62 -20.15
C VAL A 25 -22.04 9.38 -19.23
N VAL A 26 -21.34 8.26 -19.45
CA VAL A 26 -20.09 7.93 -18.74
C VAL A 26 -18.93 8.69 -19.39
N GLN A 27 -18.15 9.43 -18.60
CA GLN A 27 -17.02 10.20 -19.09
C GLN A 27 -15.77 9.32 -19.19
N LEU A 28 -15.33 9.04 -20.42
CA LEU A 28 -14.13 8.26 -20.74
C LEU A 28 -13.33 8.95 -21.85
N GLN A 29 -12.05 8.65 -21.96
CA GLN A 29 -11.15 9.34 -22.89
C GLN A 29 -11.57 9.11 -24.35
N THR A 30 -11.83 7.86 -24.75
CA THR A 30 -12.19 7.54 -26.14
C THR A 30 -13.71 7.60 -26.37
N LEU A 31 -14.13 8.01 -27.57
CA LEU A 31 -15.55 8.03 -27.95
C LEU A 31 -16.16 6.62 -27.92
N ARG A 32 -15.40 5.62 -28.35
CA ARG A 32 -15.82 4.21 -28.36
C ARG A 32 -16.16 3.73 -26.95
N GLU A 33 -15.27 3.96 -25.99
CA GLU A 33 -15.51 3.57 -24.61
C GLU A 33 -16.68 4.34 -24.00
N ARG A 34 -16.79 5.65 -24.25
CA ARG A 34 -17.93 6.46 -23.81
C ARG A 34 -19.25 5.85 -24.25
N ILE A 35 -19.39 5.46 -25.51
CA ILE A 35 -20.61 4.83 -26.04
C ILE A 35 -20.87 3.49 -25.35
N ILE A 36 -19.87 2.59 -25.34
CA ILE A 36 -19.99 1.24 -24.76
C ILE A 36 -20.40 1.32 -23.28
N TRP A 37 -19.73 2.18 -22.50
CA TRP A 37 -19.96 2.30 -21.07
C TRP A 37 -21.22 3.07 -20.72
N THR A 38 -21.65 4.03 -21.54
CA THR A 38 -22.96 4.68 -21.39
C THR A 38 -24.10 3.68 -21.58
N VAL A 39 -24.01 2.82 -22.61
CA VAL A 39 -25.01 1.76 -22.82
C VAL A 39 -24.98 0.74 -21.68
N ARG A 40 -23.78 0.30 -21.27
CA ARG A 40 -23.62 -0.64 -20.14
C ARG A 40 -24.16 -0.07 -18.82
N SER A 41 -23.85 1.18 -18.52
CA SER A 41 -24.35 1.94 -17.37
C SER A 41 -25.88 1.90 -17.29
N TRP A 42 -26.54 2.15 -18.42
CA TRP A 42 -28.00 2.14 -18.51
C TRP A 42 -28.61 0.75 -18.32
N LEU A 43 -28.00 -0.28 -18.92
CA LEU A 43 -28.43 -1.67 -18.80
C LEU A 43 -28.30 -2.22 -17.36
N TRP A 44 -27.25 -1.82 -16.65
CA TRP A 44 -26.83 -2.44 -15.39
C TRP A 44 -27.00 -1.55 -14.14
N ASP A 45 -27.77 -0.47 -14.24
CA ASP A 45 -28.06 0.44 -13.12
C ASP A 45 -26.81 0.93 -12.39
N TYR A 46 -25.91 1.57 -13.15
CA TYR A 46 -24.61 2.12 -12.75
C TYR A 46 -24.30 2.11 -11.23
N PRO A 47 -23.60 1.08 -10.71
CA PRO A 47 -23.42 0.90 -9.27
C PRO A 47 -22.21 1.64 -8.70
N VAL A 48 -21.42 2.34 -9.52
CA VAL A 48 -20.13 2.92 -9.12
C VAL A 48 -20.34 4.27 -8.43
N PRO A 49 -20.00 4.43 -7.14
CA PRO A 49 -20.08 5.73 -6.48
C PRO A 49 -19.06 6.70 -7.08
N LEU A 50 -19.49 7.91 -7.44
CA LEU A 50 -18.57 8.96 -7.90
C LEU A 50 -17.97 9.79 -6.77
N ASP A 51 -18.66 9.83 -5.64
CA ASP A 51 -18.16 10.45 -4.43
C ASP A 51 -17.19 9.48 -3.74
N THR A 52 -15.95 9.92 -3.56
CA THR A 52 -14.89 9.12 -2.95
C THR A 52 -15.14 8.84 -1.47
N SER A 53 -15.97 9.64 -0.78
CA SER A 53 -16.38 9.39 0.60
C SER A 53 -17.14 8.06 0.75
N ARG A 54 -17.91 7.69 -0.29
CA ARG A 54 -18.67 6.43 -0.34
C ARG A 54 -17.79 5.19 -0.54
N TRP A 55 -16.50 5.39 -0.78
CA TRP A 55 -15.48 4.34 -0.81
C TRP A 55 -14.70 4.28 0.51
N GLN A 56 -15.22 4.85 1.58
CA GLN A 56 -14.73 4.68 2.95
C GLN A 56 -15.84 4.06 3.78
N LEU A 57 -15.45 3.40 4.87
CA LEU A 57 -16.40 2.88 5.84
C LEU A 57 -16.92 4.03 6.69
N SER A 58 -18.24 4.07 6.89
CA SER A 58 -18.86 5.11 7.72
C SER A 58 -18.60 4.88 9.21
N ASP A 59 -18.59 3.61 9.63
CA ASP A 59 -18.31 3.18 11.00
C ASP A 59 -17.61 1.80 10.96
N PRO A 60 -16.28 1.74 11.14
CA PRO A 60 -15.52 0.50 11.10
C PRO A 60 -15.85 -0.48 12.23
N GLU A 61 -16.39 0.00 13.36
CA GLU A 61 -16.72 -0.85 14.52
C GLU A 61 -18.08 -1.55 14.35
N ASN A 62 -18.93 -1.03 13.46
CA ASN A 62 -20.22 -1.60 13.13
C ASN A 62 -20.11 -2.70 12.06
N THR A 63 -20.03 -3.96 12.53
CA THR A 63 -19.83 -5.13 11.65
C THR A 63 -20.97 -5.33 10.64
N GLU A 64 -22.22 -5.02 11.00
CA GLU A 64 -23.35 -5.18 10.08
C GLU A 64 -23.30 -4.12 8.96
N LEU A 65 -23.02 -2.87 9.33
CA LEU A 65 -22.86 -1.77 8.39
C LEU A 65 -21.68 -2.03 7.44
N TYR A 66 -20.55 -2.49 7.99
CA TYR A 66 -19.38 -2.92 7.21
C TYR A 66 -19.78 -3.93 6.12
N GLY A 67 -20.50 -5.00 6.49
CA GLY A 67 -20.92 -6.02 5.53
C GLY A 67 -21.83 -5.47 4.42
N ARG A 68 -22.67 -4.46 4.72
CA ARG A 68 -23.57 -3.82 3.75
C ARG A 68 -22.82 -2.89 2.80
N GLU A 69 -21.96 -2.03 3.32
CA GLU A 69 -21.15 -1.09 2.54
C GLU A 69 -20.15 -1.84 1.66
N ALA A 70 -19.46 -2.83 2.24
CA ALA A 70 -18.54 -3.67 1.49
C ALA A 70 -19.22 -4.42 0.34
N ARG A 71 -20.42 -4.99 0.56
CA ARG A 71 -21.18 -5.61 -0.53
C ARG A 71 -21.46 -4.62 -1.65
N THR A 72 -21.90 -3.40 -1.34
CA THR A 72 -22.17 -2.36 -2.36
C THR A 72 -20.92 -2.07 -3.19
N ILE A 73 -19.76 -1.91 -2.55
CA ILE A 73 -18.51 -1.63 -3.24
C ILE A 73 -17.97 -2.84 -4.01
N ILE A 74 -18.13 -4.07 -3.50
CA ILE A 74 -17.83 -5.30 -4.24
C ILE A 74 -18.66 -5.36 -5.53
N HIS A 75 -19.92 -4.92 -5.53
CA HIS A 75 -20.73 -4.83 -6.76
C HIS A 75 -20.16 -3.79 -7.73
N ALA A 76 -19.68 -2.64 -7.25
CA ALA A 76 -19.01 -1.64 -8.08
C ALA A 76 -17.73 -2.20 -8.74
N TRP A 77 -16.86 -2.86 -7.97
CA TRP A 77 -15.66 -3.52 -8.52
C TRP A 77 -16.00 -4.60 -9.55
N LYS A 78 -17.02 -5.42 -9.29
CA LYS A 78 -17.52 -6.42 -10.25
C LYS A 78 -18.05 -5.78 -11.53
N PHE A 79 -18.75 -4.64 -11.43
CA PHE A 79 -19.23 -3.89 -12.59
C PHE A 79 -18.08 -3.36 -13.45
N LEU A 80 -17.01 -2.86 -12.82
CA LEU A 80 -15.79 -2.34 -13.45
C LEU A 80 -14.86 -3.43 -14.01
N ARG A 81 -15.05 -4.70 -13.67
CA ARG A 81 -14.15 -5.78 -14.10
C ARG A 81 -13.86 -5.80 -15.62
N PRO A 82 -14.84 -5.67 -16.53
CA PRO A 82 -14.55 -5.62 -17.97
C PRO A 82 -13.76 -4.39 -18.40
N PHE A 83 -13.82 -3.28 -17.64
CA PHE A 83 -13.05 -2.06 -17.90
C PHE A 83 -11.57 -2.31 -17.61
N PHE A 84 -11.26 -2.84 -16.43
CA PHE A 84 -9.88 -3.18 -16.08
C PHE A 84 -9.32 -4.28 -16.98
N ALA A 85 -10.14 -5.25 -17.38
CA ALA A 85 -9.74 -6.26 -18.35
C ALA A 85 -9.37 -5.65 -19.72
N SER A 86 -10.07 -4.61 -20.17
CA SER A 86 -9.70 -3.92 -21.42
C SER A 86 -8.44 -3.06 -21.31
N HIS A 87 -7.95 -2.82 -20.08
CA HIS A 87 -6.67 -2.19 -19.77
C HIS A 87 -5.59 -3.23 -19.42
N GLY A 88 -5.82 -4.51 -19.70
CA GLY A 88 -4.83 -5.58 -19.46
C GLY A 88 -4.79 -6.11 -18.03
N TYR A 89 -5.77 -5.77 -17.18
CA TYR A 89 -5.81 -6.19 -15.78
C TYR A 89 -6.98 -7.13 -15.46
N THR A 90 -6.65 -8.37 -15.13
CA THR A 90 -7.62 -9.35 -14.65
C THR A 90 -7.79 -9.21 -13.14
N LEU A 91 -8.92 -8.64 -12.71
CA LEU A 91 -9.24 -8.55 -11.28
C LEU A 91 -9.33 -9.92 -10.63
N TYR A 92 -8.80 -10.03 -9.42
CA TYR A 92 -8.98 -11.19 -8.56
C TYR A 92 -10.47 -11.43 -8.26
N ARG A 93 -10.77 -12.65 -7.84
CA ARG A 93 -12.13 -13.13 -7.60
C ARG A 93 -12.25 -13.68 -6.19
N SER A 94 -13.37 -13.34 -5.54
CA SER A 94 -13.84 -14.03 -4.36
C SER A 94 -14.71 -15.24 -4.74
N GLN A 95 -14.74 -16.27 -3.92
CA GLN A 95 -15.70 -17.38 -4.03
C GLN A 95 -16.66 -17.37 -2.82
N PRO A 96 -17.99 -17.49 -3.02
CA PRO A 96 -18.91 -17.67 -1.90
C PRO A 96 -18.54 -18.90 -1.07
N PRO A 97 -18.64 -18.85 0.28
CA PRO A 97 -19.13 -17.75 1.11
C PRO A 97 -18.10 -16.66 1.44
N LYS A 98 -16.82 -16.87 1.08
CA LYS A 98 -15.68 -16.00 1.41
C LYS A 98 -15.56 -14.80 0.47
N ILE A 99 -16.54 -13.90 0.53
CA ILE A 99 -16.59 -12.71 -0.37
C ILE A 99 -15.45 -11.70 -0.12
N PHE A 100 -14.79 -11.79 1.04
CA PHE A 100 -13.68 -10.92 1.44
C PHE A 100 -12.30 -11.49 1.10
N ASP A 101 -12.22 -12.75 0.70
CA ASP A 101 -10.94 -13.40 0.34
C ASP A 101 -10.82 -13.32 -1.18
N LEU A 102 -9.87 -12.52 -1.69
CA LEU A 102 -9.65 -12.34 -3.11
C LEU A 102 -8.48 -13.21 -3.57
N LEU A 103 -8.74 -14.09 -4.53
CA LEU A 103 -7.75 -14.98 -5.14
C LEU A 103 -7.49 -14.60 -6.60
N PRO A 104 -6.29 -14.87 -7.13
CA PRO A 104 -6.03 -14.74 -8.55
C PRO A 104 -7.11 -15.45 -9.36
N ALA A 105 -7.60 -14.81 -10.43
CA ALA A 105 -8.58 -15.45 -11.29
C ALA A 105 -7.92 -16.64 -12.01
N PRO A 106 -8.60 -17.80 -12.15
CA PRO A 106 -8.05 -18.93 -12.90
C PRO A 106 -7.67 -18.48 -14.32
N VAL A 107 -6.40 -18.61 -14.66
CA VAL A 107 -5.90 -18.25 -15.98
C VAL A 107 -6.13 -19.43 -16.92
N ALA A 108 -6.56 -19.18 -18.16
CA ALA A 108 -6.76 -20.24 -19.16
C ALA A 108 -5.45 -20.92 -19.60
N LYS A 109 -4.30 -20.29 -19.32
CA LYS A 109 -2.95 -20.83 -19.53
C LYS A 109 -2.16 -20.69 -18.23
N PRO A 110 -1.32 -21.69 -17.86
CA PRO A 110 -0.44 -21.56 -16.70
C PRO A 110 0.41 -20.30 -16.83
N THR A 111 0.62 -19.59 -15.72
CA THR A 111 1.62 -18.51 -15.67
C THR A 111 2.97 -19.15 -15.96
N GLU A 112 3.72 -18.66 -16.95
CA GLU A 112 5.06 -19.19 -17.22
C GLU A 112 5.90 -19.11 -15.93
N SER A 113 6.58 -20.20 -15.58
CA SER A 113 7.38 -20.32 -14.36
C SER A 113 8.57 -19.35 -14.30
N HIS A 114 8.84 -18.63 -15.39
CA HIS A 114 10.00 -17.75 -15.57
C HIS A 114 9.60 -16.33 -15.95
N VAL A 115 8.59 -15.75 -15.28
CA VAL A 115 8.39 -14.30 -15.38
C VAL A 115 9.60 -13.62 -14.74
N ASP A 116 10.37 -12.89 -15.55
CA ASP A 116 11.50 -12.09 -15.10
C ASP A 116 11.00 -11.02 -14.11
N PHE A 117 11.14 -11.28 -12.81
CA PHE A 117 10.71 -10.40 -11.72
C PHE A 117 11.68 -9.23 -11.55
N LYS A 118 11.80 -8.41 -12.60
CA LYS A 118 12.50 -7.14 -12.53
C LYS A 118 11.71 -6.18 -11.65
N PHE A 119 12.43 -5.41 -10.84
CA PHE A 119 11.87 -4.25 -10.14
C PHE A 119 11.04 -3.41 -11.14
N PRO A 120 9.82 -2.99 -10.78
CA PRO A 120 9.27 -2.88 -9.43
C PRO A 120 8.38 -4.04 -8.98
N TYR A 121 8.33 -5.17 -9.69
CA TYR A 121 7.45 -6.28 -9.30
C TYR A 121 8.05 -7.10 -8.16
N ALA A 122 7.18 -7.67 -7.33
CA ALA A 122 7.59 -8.54 -6.24
C ALA A 122 8.13 -9.88 -6.75
N ARG A 123 9.07 -10.47 -6.02
CA ARG A 123 9.53 -11.85 -6.24
C ARG A 123 8.47 -12.84 -5.76
N ARG A 124 8.13 -13.82 -6.58
CA ARG A 124 7.20 -14.91 -6.23
C ARG A 124 7.89 -15.94 -5.34
N ILE A 125 7.39 -16.12 -4.12
CA ILE A 125 7.83 -17.11 -3.12
C ILE A 125 6.62 -17.99 -2.71
N TYR A 126 5.81 -18.35 -3.69
CA TYR A 126 4.64 -19.22 -3.55
C TYR A 126 4.53 -20.09 -4.81
N GLU A 127 3.86 -21.24 -4.68
CA GLU A 127 3.74 -22.25 -5.73
C GLU A 127 2.36 -22.22 -6.38
N HIS A 128 1.32 -21.98 -5.58
CA HIS A 128 -0.08 -22.04 -6.01
C HIS A 128 -0.79 -20.70 -5.80
N ASP A 129 -1.65 -20.31 -6.73
CA ASP A 129 -2.34 -19.02 -6.68
C ASP A 129 -3.27 -18.88 -5.46
N GLU A 130 -3.73 -20.00 -4.91
CA GLU A 130 -4.52 -20.07 -3.67
C GLU A 130 -3.74 -19.59 -2.44
N GLU A 131 -2.40 -19.60 -2.51
CA GLU A 131 -1.51 -19.25 -1.39
C GLU A 131 -1.34 -17.75 -1.23
N ILE A 132 -1.68 -16.93 -2.24
CA ILE A 132 -1.53 -15.46 -2.17
C ILE A 132 -2.88 -14.77 -2.04
N MET A 133 -3.71 -15.26 -1.13
CA MET A 133 -4.96 -14.60 -0.78
C MET A 133 -4.74 -13.13 -0.42
N PHE A 134 -5.58 -12.25 -0.95
CA PHE A 134 -5.57 -10.85 -0.62
C PHE A 134 -6.86 -10.50 0.13
N PRO A 135 -6.77 -10.04 1.39
CA PRO A 135 -7.95 -9.73 2.17
C PRO A 135 -8.56 -8.40 1.72
N PHE A 136 -9.86 -8.37 1.45
CA PHE A 136 -10.60 -7.15 1.14
C PHE A 136 -10.90 -6.37 2.42
N VAL A 137 -9.90 -5.58 2.86
CA VAL A 137 -9.97 -4.73 4.07
C VAL A 137 -10.17 -3.25 3.76
N SER A 138 -9.89 -2.82 2.53
CA SER A 138 -10.11 -1.44 2.08
C SER A 138 -11.04 -1.42 0.88
N LEU A 139 -12.10 -0.62 0.97
CA LEU A 139 -13.10 -0.48 -0.08
C LEU A 139 -12.50 0.09 -1.38
N ARG A 140 -11.42 0.89 -1.28
CA ARG A 140 -10.73 1.55 -2.40
C ARG A 140 -9.72 0.67 -3.12
N VAL A 141 -9.44 -0.54 -2.62
CA VAL A 141 -8.31 -1.36 -3.07
C VAL A 141 -8.80 -2.70 -3.62
N TRP A 142 -8.33 -3.07 -4.81
CA TRP A 142 -8.61 -4.37 -5.41
C TRP A 142 -7.38 -4.96 -6.10
N PRO A 143 -6.98 -6.21 -5.79
CA PRO A 143 -5.86 -6.88 -6.42
C PRO A 143 -6.21 -7.38 -7.82
N ALA A 144 -5.24 -7.34 -8.72
CA ALA A 144 -5.37 -7.79 -10.09
C ALA A 144 -4.08 -8.46 -10.57
N ARG A 145 -4.15 -9.10 -11.74
CA ARG A 145 -3.01 -9.66 -12.44
C ARG A 145 -2.95 -9.10 -13.84
N ASP A 146 -1.78 -8.67 -14.27
CA ASP A 146 -1.58 -8.18 -15.63
C ASP A 146 -1.47 -9.31 -16.66
N GLU A 147 -1.42 -8.97 -17.95
CA GLU A 147 -1.33 -9.94 -19.05
C GLU A 147 -0.08 -10.83 -19.02
N LYS A 148 0.97 -10.41 -18.30
CA LYS A 148 2.22 -11.17 -18.13
C LYS A 148 2.22 -12.05 -16.88
N GLY A 149 1.11 -12.08 -16.15
CA GLY A 149 0.98 -12.87 -14.93
C GLY A 149 1.59 -12.22 -13.69
N ARG A 150 1.93 -10.92 -13.73
CA ARG A 150 2.48 -10.19 -12.58
C ARG A 150 1.34 -9.63 -11.74
N ASP A 151 1.46 -9.79 -10.44
CA ASP A 151 0.44 -9.36 -9.49
C ASP A 151 0.57 -7.87 -9.18
N VAL A 152 -0.57 -7.18 -9.23
CA VAL A 152 -0.71 -5.74 -9.05
C VAL A 152 -1.87 -5.43 -8.11
N VAL A 153 -1.93 -4.20 -7.63
CA VAL A 153 -3.03 -3.65 -6.85
C VAL A 153 -3.55 -2.42 -7.56
N ILE A 154 -4.88 -2.35 -7.69
CA ILE A 154 -5.59 -1.19 -8.21
C ILE A 154 -6.21 -0.44 -7.03
N ARG A 155 -5.95 0.87 -6.93
CA ARG A 155 -6.48 1.71 -5.86
C ARG A 155 -7.18 2.94 -6.41
N LEU A 156 -8.37 3.24 -5.91
CA LEU A 156 -9.03 4.53 -6.13
C LEU A 156 -8.38 5.60 -5.25
N VAL A 157 -7.83 6.66 -5.87
CA VAL A 157 -7.11 7.73 -5.15
C VAL A 157 -7.75 9.11 -5.29
N SER A 158 -8.58 9.34 -6.31
CA SER A 158 -9.22 10.63 -6.51
C SER A 158 -10.58 10.52 -7.20
N GLY A 159 -11.43 11.50 -6.93
CA GLY A 159 -12.63 11.77 -7.69
C GLY A 159 -12.38 12.86 -8.75
N ARG A 160 -13.45 13.54 -9.14
CA ARG A 160 -13.43 14.60 -10.17
C ARG A 160 -12.55 15.77 -9.78
N GLU A 161 -12.60 16.13 -8.50
CA GLU A 161 -11.67 17.09 -7.91
C GLU A 161 -10.40 16.36 -7.51
N PRO A 162 -9.20 16.80 -7.95
CA PRO A 162 -7.94 16.18 -7.59
C PRO A 162 -7.69 16.20 -6.08
N SER A 163 -7.63 15.01 -5.48
CA SER A 163 -7.24 14.82 -4.08
C SER A 163 -5.76 15.15 -3.85
N ASP A 164 -5.40 15.39 -2.59
CA ASP A 164 -3.99 15.54 -2.22
C ASP A 164 -3.23 14.22 -2.39
N GLU A 165 -3.85 13.07 -2.10
CA GLU A 165 -3.29 11.74 -2.39
C GLU A 165 -2.86 11.63 -3.87
N LEU A 166 -3.69 12.06 -4.82
CA LEU A 166 -3.32 12.06 -6.24
C LEU A 166 -2.15 13.00 -6.55
N LYS A 167 -2.16 14.23 -6.01
CA LYS A 167 -1.08 15.21 -6.22
C LYS A 167 0.26 14.71 -5.66
N ILE A 168 0.24 14.12 -4.47
CA ILE A 168 1.40 13.50 -3.83
C ILE A 168 1.94 12.39 -4.72
N ILE A 169 1.07 11.45 -5.11
CA ILE A 169 1.46 10.33 -5.93
C ILE A 169 2.04 10.80 -7.27
N GLN A 170 1.47 11.81 -7.92
CA GLN A 170 2.04 12.40 -9.13
C GLN A 170 3.42 13.02 -8.89
N ARG A 171 3.61 13.80 -7.81
CA ARG A 171 4.90 14.41 -7.45
C ARG A 171 5.99 13.34 -7.24
N LEU A 172 5.66 12.30 -6.47
CA LEU A 172 6.56 11.19 -6.13
C LEU A 172 6.92 10.29 -7.32
N ASN A 173 6.15 10.37 -8.42
CA ASN A 173 6.36 9.58 -9.64
C ASN A 173 6.92 10.38 -10.82
N THR A 174 7.33 11.63 -10.62
CA THR A 174 8.12 12.36 -11.62
C THR A 174 9.49 11.70 -11.84
N ASP A 175 10.08 11.88 -13.03
CA ASP A 175 11.40 11.31 -13.34
C ASP A 175 12.47 11.78 -12.34
N ARG A 176 12.43 13.06 -11.93
CA ARG A 176 13.31 13.62 -10.90
C ARG A 176 13.13 12.92 -9.55
N ALA A 177 11.89 12.79 -9.08
CA ALA A 177 11.61 12.13 -7.81
C ALA A 177 12.01 10.65 -7.85
N ARG A 178 11.81 9.96 -8.97
CA ARG A 178 12.16 8.53 -9.13
C ARG A 178 13.65 8.27 -9.32
N ALA A 179 14.42 9.27 -9.70
CA ALA A 179 15.87 9.17 -9.79
C ALA A 179 16.57 9.28 -8.41
N ASP A 180 15.91 9.85 -7.41
CA ASP A 180 16.45 9.92 -6.04
C ASP A 180 16.38 8.54 -5.36
N PRO A 181 17.50 7.94 -4.94
CA PRO A 181 17.52 6.62 -4.32
C PRO A 181 16.81 6.57 -2.96
N ARG A 182 16.56 7.71 -2.32
CA ARG A 182 15.81 7.79 -1.05
C ARG A 182 14.29 7.68 -1.25
N ASN A 183 13.81 7.79 -2.50
CA ASN A 183 12.38 7.68 -2.80
C ASN A 183 11.90 6.22 -2.72
N HIS A 184 11.58 5.78 -1.51
CA HIS A 184 10.98 4.49 -1.23
C HIS A 184 9.45 4.55 -1.22
N SER A 185 8.81 5.48 -1.94
CA SER A 185 7.36 5.40 -2.19
C SER A 185 7.07 4.30 -3.22
N ILE A 186 5.94 3.61 -3.11
CA ILE A 186 5.58 2.58 -4.10
C ILE A 186 5.50 3.17 -5.52
N ARG A 187 6.09 2.47 -6.49
CA ARG A 187 6.11 2.89 -7.89
C ARG A 187 4.74 2.70 -8.53
N ILE A 188 4.21 3.76 -9.15
CA ILE A 188 2.99 3.68 -9.95
C ILE A 188 3.33 3.19 -11.35
N LEU A 189 2.57 2.20 -11.79
CA LEU A 189 2.69 1.59 -13.11
C LEU A 189 1.80 2.31 -14.13
N GLU A 190 0.58 2.68 -13.72
CA GLU A 190 -0.41 3.28 -14.61
C GLU A 190 -1.42 4.12 -13.81
N TYR A 191 -1.97 5.16 -14.46
CA TYR A 191 -3.13 5.92 -14.02
C TYR A 191 -4.32 5.61 -14.95
N ILE A 192 -5.40 5.11 -14.39
CA ILE A 192 -6.60 4.71 -15.12
C ILE A 192 -7.77 5.63 -14.73
N TYR A 193 -8.44 6.21 -15.74
CA TYR A 193 -9.51 7.19 -15.54
C TYR A 193 -10.87 6.59 -15.88
N PHE A 194 -11.83 6.68 -14.97
CA PHE A 194 -13.19 6.18 -15.19
C PHE A 194 -14.26 7.13 -14.62
N ASP A 195 -15.00 7.81 -15.49
CA ASP A 195 -16.12 8.68 -15.13
C ASP A 195 -15.78 9.79 -14.11
N GLY A 196 -14.58 10.33 -14.23
CA GLY A 196 -14.01 11.32 -13.31
C GLY A 196 -13.32 10.74 -12.08
N LEU A 197 -13.33 9.42 -11.89
CA LEU A 197 -12.51 8.74 -10.89
C LEU A 197 -11.11 8.49 -11.43
N VAL A 198 -10.11 8.54 -10.55
CA VAL A 198 -8.72 8.22 -10.86
C VAL A 198 -8.28 7.01 -10.04
N PHE A 199 -7.99 5.93 -10.75
CA PHE A 199 -7.39 4.73 -10.21
C PHE A 199 -5.89 4.73 -10.52
N ILE A 200 -5.09 4.20 -9.60
CA ILE A 200 -3.69 3.89 -9.84
C ILE A 200 -3.49 2.39 -9.86
N VAL A 201 -2.50 1.95 -10.64
CA VAL A 201 -2.00 0.58 -10.61
C VAL A 201 -0.60 0.59 -10.01
N MET A 202 -0.37 -0.24 -9.01
CA MET A 202 0.93 -0.40 -8.36
C MET A 202 1.27 -1.90 -8.25
N PRO A 203 2.55 -2.30 -8.21
CA PRO A 203 2.89 -3.71 -8.02
C PRO A 203 2.38 -4.20 -6.66
N ARG A 204 1.91 -5.45 -6.61
CA ARG A 204 1.48 -6.07 -5.36
C ARG A 204 2.72 -6.54 -4.60
N TRP A 205 2.90 -6.02 -3.40
CA TRP A 205 3.96 -6.37 -2.47
C TRP A 205 3.32 -6.79 -1.13
N ASP A 206 3.92 -7.74 -0.42
CA ASP A 206 3.45 -8.11 0.91
C ASP A 206 3.90 -7.09 1.98
N GLN A 207 3.29 -7.14 3.16
CA GLN A 207 3.60 -6.22 4.25
C GLN A 207 5.03 -6.43 4.77
N SER A 208 5.74 -5.33 4.96
CA SER A 208 7.18 -5.37 5.24
C SER A 208 7.54 -5.90 6.63
N PHE A 209 6.60 -5.93 7.58
CA PHE A 209 6.80 -6.40 8.96
C PHE A 209 6.41 -7.88 9.16
N ASN A 210 5.86 -8.56 8.15
CA ASN A 210 5.40 -9.95 8.28
C ASN A 210 6.56 -10.98 8.33
N PRO A 211 7.58 -10.89 7.45
CA PRO A 211 8.77 -11.74 7.54
C PRO A 211 9.65 -11.38 8.74
N ASP A 212 10.24 -12.37 9.38
CA ASP A 212 11.20 -12.17 10.47
C ASP A 212 12.56 -11.69 9.93
N PHE A 213 13.29 -10.95 10.75
CA PHE A 213 14.67 -10.53 10.49
C PHE A 213 15.64 -11.60 10.96
N HIS A 214 16.60 -12.04 10.16
CA HIS A 214 17.59 -13.03 10.56
C HIS A 214 18.81 -12.41 11.26
N THR A 215 19.30 -11.28 10.74
CA THR A 215 20.52 -10.61 11.23
C THR A 215 20.27 -9.15 11.57
N VAL A 216 21.15 -8.57 12.39
CA VAL A 216 21.12 -7.12 12.68
C VAL A 216 21.30 -6.28 11.42
N ALA A 217 22.11 -6.74 10.45
CA ALA A 217 22.27 -6.07 9.17
C ALA A 217 20.95 -5.93 8.38
N GLU A 218 20.07 -6.92 8.44
CA GLU A 218 18.74 -6.85 7.81
C GLU A 218 17.83 -5.82 8.48
N LEU A 219 17.86 -5.74 9.82
CA LEU A 219 17.15 -4.70 10.58
C LEU A 219 17.67 -3.32 10.22
N PHE A 220 18.99 -3.15 10.14
CA PHE A 220 19.60 -1.86 9.80
C PHE A 220 19.24 -1.42 8.38
N HIS A 221 19.28 -2.34 7.42
CA HIS A 221 18.85 -2.07 6.04
C HIS A 221 17.38 -1.63 5.99
N PHE A 222 16.51 -2.32 6.73
CA PHE A 222 15.10 -2.01 6.84
C PHE A 222 14.84 -0.62 7.46
N THR A 223 15.44 -0.35 8.62
CA THR A 223 15.29 0.91 9.35
C THR A 223 15.81 2.09 8.55
N GLU A 224 17.01 1.97 7.97
CA GLU A 224 17.60 3.01 7.14
C GLU A 224 16.73 3.32 5.92
N THR A 225 16.14 2.31 5.28
CA THR A 225 15.25 2.50 4.13
C THR A 225 14.05 3.41 4.47
N PHE A 226 13.40 3.20 5.62
CA PHE A 226 12.27 4.06 6.00
C PHE A 226 12.73 5.44 6.49
N LEU A 227 13.87 5.56 7.16
CA LEU A 227 14.44 6.87 7.51
C LEU A 227 14.78 7.69 6.27
N GLU A 228 15.36 7.06 5.24
CA GLU A 228 15.60 7.68 3.92
C GLU A 228 14.31 8.13 3.27
N ALA A 229 13.27 7.29 3.33
CA ALA A 229 11.96 7.61 2.76
C ALA A 229 11.37 8.87 3.39
N PHE A 230 11.41 9.00 4.72
CA PHE A 230 10.86 10.17 5.41
C PHE A 230 11.71 11.43 5.21
N ASP A 231 13.04 11.30 5.20
CA ASP A 231 13.92 12.42 4.85
C ASP A 231 13.59 12.95 3.44
N PHE A 232 13.40 12.04 2.48
CA PHE A 232 12.98 12.38 1.13
C PHE A 232 11.58 13.03 1.08
N LEU A 233 10.58 12.46 1.75
CA LEU A 233 9.22 13.02 1.78
C LEU A 233 9.21 14.44 2.34
N HIS A 234 9.94 14.69 3.44
CA HIS A 234 10.03 16.00 4.08
C HIS A 234 10.76 17.01 3.17
N GLU A 235 11.81 16.57 2.47
CA GLU A 235 12.49 17.38 1.44
C GLU A 235 11.54 17.77 0.30
N TYR A 236 10.59 16.90 -0.07
CA TYR A 236 9.55 17.15 -1.08
C TYR A 236 8.27 17.78 -0.52
N ARG A 237 8.31 18.23 0.74
CA ARG A 237 7.22 18.94 1.43
C ARG A 237 5.94 18.10 1.51
N ILE A 238 6.10 16.82 1.81
CA ILE A 238 5.04 15.85 2.03
C ILE A 238 5.15 15.35 3.46
N ALA A 239 4.07 15.48 4.23
CA ALA A 239 3.94 14.85 5.54
C ALA A 239 3.01 13.63 5.40
N HIS A 240 3.48 12.44 5.81
CA HIS A 240 2.75 11.19 5.59
C HIS A 240 1.57 11.02 6.55
N THR A 241 1.81 11.34 7.83
CA THR A 241 0.91 11.43 8.98
C THR A 241 0.12 10.18 9.36
N ASP A 242 0.26 9.09 8.61
CA ASP A 242 -0.30 7.78 8.94
C ASP A 242 0.70 6.62 8.80
N PHE A 243 1.94 6.77 9.28
CA PHE A 243 2.89 5.65 9.22
C PHE A 243 2.49 4.52 10.17
N LEU A 244 2.30 3.33 9.60
CA LEU A 244 1.86 2.08 10.24
C LEU A 244 2.48 0.89 9.54
N GLU A 245 2.55 -0.26 10.21
CA GLU A 245 3.03 -1.49 9.60
C GLU A 245 2.28 -1.85 8.31
N GLN A 246 0.97 -1.64 8.30
CA GLN A 246 0.10 -1.95 7.16
C GLN A 246 0.35 -1.07 5.92
N ASN A 247 0.97 0.10 6.12
CA ASN A 247 1.29 1.07 5.07
C ASN A 247 2.70 0.87 4.52
N THR A 248 3.27 -0.33 4.70
CA THR A 248 4.62 -0.66 4.22
C THR A 248 4.63 -1.96 3.40
N GLY A 249 5.51 -2.01 2.40
CA GLY A 249 5.68 -3.15 1.51
C GLY A 249 7.09 -3.71 1.52
N ILE A 250 7.21 -5.01 1.23
CA ILE A 250 8.46 -5.69 0.83
C ILE A 250 8.24 -6.33 -0.54
N ASN A 251 9.24 -6.28 -1.42
CA ASN A 251 9.15 -6.78 -2.81
C ASN A 251 9.15 -8.32 -2.94
N VAL A 252 8.33 -9.00 -2.14
CA VAL A 252 8.05 -10.43 -2.20
C VAL A 252 6.54 -10.67 -2.12
N LEU A 253 6.11 -11.81 -2.64
CA LEU A 253 4.80 -12.40 -2.40
C LEU A 253 5.02 -13.80 -1.85
N VAL A 254 4.57 -14.04 -0.62
CA VAL A 254 4.73 -15.32 0.08
C VAL A 254 3.37 -16.00 0.26
N ASN A 255 3.39 -17.29 0.55
CA ASN A 255 2.21 -18.00 1.02
C ASN A 255 1.65 -17.32 2.29
N THR A 256 0.38 -16.92 2.28
CA THR A 256 -0.29 -16.21 3.37
C THR A 256 -0.37 -17.01 4.67
N ASN A 257 -0.27 -18.34 4.60
CA ASN A 257 -0.21 -19.21 5.76
C ASN A 257 1.21 -19.30 6.35
N ALA A 258 2.23 -18.87 5.60
CA ALA A 258 3.62 -18.87 6.03
C ALA A 258 3.98 -17.55 6.70
N THR A 259 3.77 -17.49 8.02
CA THR A 259 4.17 -16.35 8.84
C THR A 259 5.60 -16.52 9.37
N HIS A 260 6.28 -15.40 9.64
CA HIS A 260 7.57 -15.38 10.37
C HIS A 260 8.72 -16.05 9.62
N LEU A 261 8.65 -16.04 8.29
CA LEU A 261 9.71 -16.55 7.43
C LEU A 261 10.97 -15.70 7.55
N THR A 262 12.13 -16.36 7.60
CA THR A 262 13.45 -15.76 7.45
C THR A 262 13.98 -15.99 6.03
N GLY A 263 15.10 -15.37 5.67
CA GLY A 263 15.76 -15.57 4.37
C GLY A 263 15.13 -14.78 3.20
N LEU A 264 14.19 -13.88 3.49
CA LEU A 264 13.52 -13.04 2.48
C LEU A 264 14.15 -11.66 2.32
N ARG A 265 15.15 -11.32 3.14
CA ARG A 265 15.72 -9.98 3.30
C ARG A 265 17.17 -9.86 2.79
N ASP A 266 17.50 -10.53 1.69
CA ASP A 266 18.80 -10.32 1.03
C ASP A 266 18.99 -8.83 0.66
N LEU A 267 19.99 -8.19 1.27
CA LEU A 267 20.25 -6.76 1.15
C LEU A 267 20.44 -6.30 -0.30
N SER A 268 20.91 -7.18 -1.19
CA SER A 268 21.15 -6.82 -2.60
C SER A 268 19.85 -6.66 -3.40
N SER A 269 18.83 -7.47 -3.08
CA SER A 269 17.62 -7.63 -3.89
C SER A 269 16.34 -7.16 -3.19
N THR A 270 16.34 -7.11 -1.86
CA THR A 270 15.20 -6.67 -1.06
C THR A 270 15.03 -5.17 -1.14
N ARG A 271 13.79 -4.76 -1.39
CA ARG A 271 13.34 -3.36 -1.42
C ARG A 271 12.11 -3.23 -0.53
N TYR A 272 12.00 -2.08 0.11
CA TYR A 272 10.83 -1.71 0.90
C TYR A 272 10.14 -0.52 0.27
N ALA A 273 8.84 -0.36 0.54
CA ALA A 273 8.07 0.75 0.04
C ALA A 273 7.10 1.28 1.09
N ILE A 274 6.78 2.57 0.99
CA ILE A 274 5.66 3.20 1.69
C ILE A 274 4.44 3.25 0.77
N PHE A 275 3.28 2.94 1.35
CA PHE A 275 1.94 2.99 0.74
C PHE A 275 1.07 4.05 1.42
N ASP A 276 -0.11 4.25 0.84
CA ASP A 276 -1.25 4.93 1.46
C ASP A 276 -1.00 6.39 1.88
N PHE A 277 -1.08 7.28 0.89
CA PHE A 277 -1.00 8.72 1.10
C PHE A 277 -2.40 9.36 1.31
N GLY A 278 -3.41 8.55 1.67
CA GLY A 278 -4.79 9.02 1.80
C GLY A 278 -5.01 9.99 2.96
N GLY A 279 -4.17 9.91 4.00
CA GLY A 279 -4.15 10.82 5.15
C GLY A 279 -2.96 11.78 5.15
N SER A 280 -2.23 11.87 4.03
CA SER A 280 -1.03 12.69 3.91
C SER A 280 -1.34 14.09 3.39
N SER A 281 -0.46 15.03 3.76
CA SER A 281 -0.54 16.44 3.36
C SER A 281 0.60 16.82 2.42
N ILE A 282 0.30 17.70 1.45
CA ILE A 282 1.28 18.21 0.48
C ILE A 282 1.36 19.72 0.55
N TYR A 283 2.58 20.25 0.62
CA TYR A 283 2.83 21.69 0.73
C TYR A 283 3.60 22.20 -0.50
N PRO A 284 3.55 23.53 -0.77
CA PRO A 284 4.43 24.19 -1.74
C PRO A 284 5.91 23.92 -1.46
N GLU A 285 6.75 23.84 -2.50
CA GLU A 285 8.18 23.48 -2.37
C GLU A 285 8.99 24.50 -1.56
N ASP A 286 8.57 25.77 -1.57
CA ASP A 286 9.17 26.88 -0.82
C ASP A 286 8.70 26.99 0.63
N THR A 287 7.82 26.07 1.08
CA THR A 287 7.37 26.02 2.47
C THR A 287 8.55 25.78 3.42
N VAL A 288 8.62 26.59 4.48
CA VAL A 288 9.49 26.34 5.64
C VAL A 288 8.78 25.34 6.54
N ILE A 289 9.27 24.09 6.59
CA ILE A 289 8.54 22.98 7.22
C ILE A 289 8.40 23.16 8.73
N GLU A 290 9.32 23.88 9.35
CA GLU A 290 9.37 24.17 10.79
C GLU A 290 8.21 25.06 11.24
N ASP A 291 7.70 25.90 10.33
CA ASP A 291 6.64 26.87 10.60
C ASP A 291 5.23 26.29 10.37
N VAL A 292 5.12 25.09 9.79
CA VAL A 292 3.83 24.48 9.47
C VAL A 292 3.07 24.11 10.74
N ARG A 293 1.80 24.49 10.80
CA ARG A 293 0.88 24.16 11.88
C ARG A 293 -0.43 23.64 11.28
N SER A 294 -0.80 22.41 11.62
CA SER A 294 -1.99 21.73 11.13
C SER A 294 -2.95 21.43 12.27
N ASN A 295 -4.24 21.65 12.03
CA ASN A 295 -5.34 21.23 12.91
C ASN A 295 -5.96 19.90 12.47
N GLU A 296 -5.31 19.19 11.55
CA GLU A 296 -5.78 17.89 11.11
C GLU A 296 -5.81 16.90 12.27
N PHE A 297 -6.79 15.99 12.21
CA PHE A 297 -6.92 14.94 13.19
C PHE A 297 -5.87 13.86 12.92
N PHE A 298 -4.81 13.86 13.73
CA PHE A 298 -3.83 12.78 13.76
C PHE A 298 -4.25 11.75 14.80
N ASN A 299 -4.23 10.47 14.42
CA ASN A 299 -4.63 9.34 15.26
C ASN A 299 -3.63 9.01 16.39
N PHE A 300 -3.19 10.01 17.18
CA PHE A 300 -2.20 9.85 18.26
C PHE A 300 -2.55 8.72 19.24
N ARG A 301 -3.84 8.54 19.55
CA ARG A 301 -4.31 7.49 20.47
C ARG A 301 -4.02 6.08 19.96
N LEU A 302 -4.02 5.86 18.64
CA LEU A 302 -3.62 4.58 18.05
C LEU A 302 -2.14 4.27 18.27
N ARG A 303 -1.34 5.25 18.71
CA ARG A 303 0.08 5.11 19.05
C ARG A 303 0.33 5.24 20.55
N GLY A 304 -0.71 5.28 21.38
CA GLY A 304 -0.57 5.42 22.84
C GLY A 304 -0.29 6.85 23.31
N TYR A 305 -0.44 7.86 22.45
CA TYR A 305 -0.25 9.27 22.81
C TYR A 305 -1.58 10.00 22.98
N GLU A 306 -1.61 10.95 23.91
CA GLU A 306 -2.69 11.92 24.00
C GLU A 306 -2.64 12.88 22.80
N THR A 307 -3.82 13.26 22.31
CA THR A 307 -3.93 14.28 21.27
C THR A 307 -3.53 15.63 21.87
N PRO A 308 -2.53 16.33 21.30
CA PRO A 308 -2.15 17.65 21.78
C PRO A 308 -3.32 18.65 21.69
N PRO A 309 -3.43 19.63 22.60
CA PRO A 309 -4.59 20.53 22.68
C PRO A 309 -4.64 21.60 21.57
N GLY A 310 -3.74 21.58 20.59
CA GLY A 310 -3.64 22.60 19.55
C GLY A 310 -2.95 22.12 18.28
N PRO A 311 -2.77 23.03 17.30
CA PRO A 311 -2.15 22.70 16.03
C PRO A 311 -0.77 22.08 16.22
N CYS A 312 -0.48 21.02 15.48
CA CYS A 312 0.81 20.33 15.51
C CYS A 312 1.57 20.55 14.21
N ASN A 313 2.90 20.42 14.25
CA ASN A 313 3.68 20.31 13.03
C ASN A 313 3.56 18.88 12.47
N PRO A 314 2.97 18.66 11.28
CA PRO A 314 2.74 17.33 10.73
C PRO A 314 4.05 16.59 10.40
N PHE A 315 5.15 17.31 10.12
CA PHE A 315 6.47 16.71 9.93
C PHE A 315 7.05 16.18 11.24
N GLU A 316 6.77 16.83 12.38
CA GLU A 316 7.15 16.30 13.69
C GLU A 316 6.29 15.11 14.12
N VAL A 317 5.02 15.07 13.68
CA VAL A 317 4.11 13.93 13.86
C VAL A 317 4.63 12.71 13.10
N ASP A 318 5.12 12.90 11.88
CA ASP A 318 5.77 11.84 11.11
C ASP A 318 6.93 11.19 11.86
N ILE A 319 7.83 11.98 12.45
CA ILE A 319 8.98 11.44 13.19
C ILE A 319 8.53 10.65 14.42
N LEU A 320 7.52 11.16 15.13
CA LEU A 320 6.94 10.43 16.25
C LEU A 320 6.37 9.09 15.80
N PHE A 321 5.52 9.08 14.77
CA PHE A 321 4.86 7.85 14.30
C PHE A 321 5.85 6.85 13.70
N LEU A 322 6.84 7.33 12.93
CA LEU A 322 7.94 6.53 12.43
C LEU A 322 8.75 5.92 13.58
N GLY A 323 9.10 6.73 14.58
CA GLY A 323 9.82 6.30 15.78
C GLY A 323 9.06 5.22 16.54
N CYS A 324 7.79 5.45 16.88
CA CYS A 324 6.95 4.50 17.61
C CYS A 324 6.82 3.16 16.87
N THR A 325 6.58 3.19 15.57
CA THR A 325 6.49 1.97 14.77
C THR A 325 7.83 1.27 14.71
N LEU A 326 8.93 1.93 14.36
CA LEU A 326 10.23 1.27 14.20
C LEU A 326 10.81 0.78 15.53
N GLU A 327 10.65 1.54 16.62
CA GLU A 327 11.11 1.16 17.96
C GLU A 327 10.57 -0.21 18.37
N ARG A 328 9.27 -0.45 18.14
CA ARG A 328 8.63 -1.73 18.40
C ARG A 328 9.33 -2.89 17.73
N TRP A 329 9.87 -2.70 16.53
CA TRP A 329 10.46 -3.77 15.73
C TRP A 329 11.98 -3.82 15.76
N VAL A 330 12.65 -2.81 16.32
CA VAL A 330 14.11 -2.69 16.22
C VAL A 330 14.77 -2.56 17.59
N ARG A 331 14.13 -1.93 18.59
CA ARG A 331 14.77 -1.64 19.89
C ARG A 331 15.21 -2.87 20.66
N HIS A 332 14.63 -4.04 20.40
CA HIS A 332 14.99 -5.30 21.07
C HIS A 332 16.44 -5.77 20.81
N ILE A 333 17.22 -5.09 19.97
CA ILE A 333 18.64 -5.38 19.74
C ILE A 333 19.59 -4.53 20.60
N VAL A 334 19.09 -3.77 21.59
CA VAL A 334 19.91 -2.94 22.48
C VAL A 334 21.04 -3.71 23.18
N ASP A 335 20.86 -4.99 23.48
CA ASP A 335 21.92 -5.82 24.06
C ASP A 335 23.09 -6.07 23.09
N ILE A 336 22.84 -5.94 21.78
CA ILE A 336 23.84 -6.09 20.71
C ILE A 336 24.38 -4.72 20.29
N VAL A 337 23.50 -3.73 20.12
CA VAL A 337 23.84 -2.35 19.72
C VAL A 337 23.19 -1.36 20.71
N PRO A 338 23.86 -1.05 21.84
CA PRO A 338 23.28 -0.24 22.92
C PRO A 338 22.80 1.15 22.51
N THR A 339 23.42 1.76 21.49
CA THR A 339 23.07 3.09 20.98
C THR A 339 21.69 3.16 20.33
N ILE A 340 21.09 2.02 19.98
CA ILE A 340 19.73 1.96 19.41
C ILE A 340 18.67 2.46 20.40
N GLY A 341 18.87 2.26 21.70
CA GLY A 341 17.92 2.74 22.72
C GLY A 341 17.82 4.27 22.70
N PRO A 342 18.93 4.99 22.99
CA PRO A 342 18.96 6.46 22.96
C PRO A 342 18.52 7.05 21.61
N PHE A 343 18.83 6.38 20.49
CA PHE A 343 18.38 6.81 19.17
C PHE A 343 16.84 6.91 19.09
N PHE A 344 16.13 5.87 19.51
CA PHE A 344 14.68 5.87 19.49
C PHE A 344 14.10 6.80 20.56
N ASP A 345 14.73 6.94 21.73
CA ASP A 345 14.33 7.91 22.76
C ASP A 345 14.26 9.35 22.19
N SER A 346 15.22 9.72 21.34
CA SER A 346 15.24 11.01 20.62
C SER A 346 14.17 11.13 19.52
N MET A 347 13.68 10.04 18.94
CA MET A 347 12.57 10.10 17.97
C MET A 347 11.20 10.23 18.65
N VAL A 348 10.99 9.53 19.77
CA VAL A 348 9.67 9.42 20.42
C VAL A 348 9.47 10.35 21.61
N THR A 349 10.45 11.21 21.91
CA THR A 349 10.39 12.19 22.99
C THR A 349 9.17 13.12 22.87
N SER A 350 8.56 13.44 24.02
CA SER A 350 7.46 14.40 24.11
C SER A 350 7.92 15.85 23.96
N ASP A 351 9.20 16.14 24.23
CA ASP A 351 9.82 17.45 24.02
C ASP A 351 10.15 17.63 22.53
N THR A 352 9.23 18.26 21.79
CA THR A 352 9.36 18.45 20.33
C THR A 352 10.63 19.22 19.94
N SER A 353 11.17 20.07 20.82
CA SER A 353 12.42 20.81 20.57
C SER A 353 13.66 19.92 20.54
N LYS A 354 13.57 18.73 21.15
CA LYS A 354 14.63 17.73 21.19
C LYS A 354 14.38 16.56 20.24
N ARG A 355 13.19 16.50 19.63
CA ARG A 355 12.87 15.44 18.67
C ARG A 355 13.71 15.63 17.42
N PHE A 356 14.23 14.53 16.88
CA PHE A 356 14.91 14.59 15.60
C PHE A 356 14.01 15.13 14.49
N THR A 357 14.60 15.83 13.53
CA THR A 357 14.04 15.93 12.18
C THR A 357 14.29 14.62 11.41
N ALA A 358 13.63 14.41 10.27
CA ALA A 358 13.90 13.23 9.44
C ALA A 358 15.39 13.13 9.03
N ARG A 359 15.99 14.28 8.67
CA ARG A 359 17.41 14.39 8.33
C ARG A 359 18.30 13.98 9.49
N GLN A 360 18.06 14.52 10.69
CA GLN A 360 18.85 14.19 11.88
C GLN A 360 18.73 12.71 12.25
N ALA A 361 17.53 12.14 12.17
CA ALA A 361 17.32 10.72 12.45
C ALA A 361 18.08 9.83 11.45
N LEU A 362 18.04 10.16 10.15
CA LEU A 362 18.77 9.43 9.13
C LEU A 362 20.30 9.53 9.32
N GLU A 363 20.82 10.73 9.58
CA GLU A 363 22.26 10.97 9.79
C GLU A 363 22.77 10.23 11.02
N GLU A 364 22.05 10.32 12.14
CA GLU A 364 22.42 9.63 13.39
C GLU A 364 22.35 8.11 13.23
N PHE A 365 21.33 7.60 12.54
CA PHE A 365 21.23 6.16 12.26
C PHE A 365 22.38 5.66 11.38
N LYS A 366 22.73 6.41 10.33
CA LYS A 366 23.89 6.11 9.47
C LYS A 366 25.19 6.14 10.28
N ARG A 367 25.34 7.07 11.23
CA ARG A 367 26.48 7.11 12.16
C ARG A 367 26.52 5.85 13.02
N ILE A 368 25.41 5.45 13.63
CA ILE A 368 25.31 4.21 14.43
C ILE A 368 25.73 3.00 13.57
N ARG A 369 25.15 2.85 12.36
CA ARG A 369 25.52 1.79 11.42
C ARG A 369 27.00 1.75 11.10
N SER A 370 27.61 2.90 10.83
CA SER A 370 29.05 2.99 10.50
C SER A 370 29.95 2.63 11.69
N SER A 371 29.48 2.85 12.91
CA SER A 371 30.20 2.52 14.15
C SER A 371 30.03 1.08 14.62
N SER A 372 29.02 0.36 14.10
CA SER A 372 28.76 -1.03 14.45
C SER A 372 29.83 -1.95 13.85
N SER A 373 30.32 -2.90 14.66
CA SER A 373 31.29 -3.89 14.21
C SER A 373 30.65 -4.91 13.24
N PRO A 374 31.46 -5.57 12.39
CA PRO A 374 30.97 -6.68 11.58
C PRO A 374 30.35 -7.81 12.41
N SER A 375 30.83 -8.05 13.64
CA SER A 375 30.23 -9.06 14.52
C SER A 375 28.85 -8.65 15.03
N GLN A 376 28.63 -7.37 15.34
CA GLN A 376 27.31 -6.85 15.70
C GLN A 376 26.34 -6.99 14.52
N LEU A 377 26.75 -6.56 13.32
CA LEU A 377 25.89 -6.61 12.13
C LEU A 377 25.53 -8.04 11.71
N ASN A 378 26.46 -8.99 11.88
CA ASN A 378 26.23 -10.41 11.60
C ASN A 378 25.55 -11.17 12.76
N SER A 379 25.29 -10.51 13.89
CA SER A 379 24.63 -11.18 15.03
C SER A 379 23.21 -11.59 14.66
N LEU A 380 22.81 -12.77 15.14
CA LEU A 380 21.48 -13.30 14.95
C LEU A 380 20.46 -12.50 15.76
N VAL A 381 19.33 -12.19 15.14
CA VAL A 381 18.19 -11.60 15.80
C VAL A 381 17.33 -12.73 16.37
N THR A 382 17.31 -12.90 17.68
CA THR A 382 16.55 -13.95 18.38
C THR A 382 15.20 -13.47 18.92
N ASN A 383 15.10 -12.17 19.15
CA ASN A 383 13.88 -11.49 19.58
C ASN A 383 13.07 -11.01 18.37
N ARG A 384 11.85 -10.54 18.62
CA ARG A 384 10.94 -10.11 17.56
C ARG A 384 10.49 -8.67 17.71
N PHE A 385 10.00 -8.32 18.90
CA PHE A 385 9.49 -6.98 19.15
C PHE A 385 9.85 -6.52 20.56
N TRP A 386 9.84 -5.21 20.73
CA TRP A 386 9.94 -4.51 21.99
C TRP A 386 8.61 -3.79 22.23
N ASN A 387 8.12 -3.78 23.46
CA ASN A 387 6.91 -3.06 23.84
C ASN A 387 7.04 -2.60 25.30
N ASP A 388 7.23 -1.29 25.51
CA ASP A 388 7.30 -0.65 26.83
C ASP A 388 8.23 -1.36 27.83
N GLY A 389 9.45 -1.64 27.38
CA GLY A 389 10.48 -2.32 28.18
C GLY A 389 10.41 -3.84 28.17
N VAL A 390 9.36 -4.43 27.58
CA VAL A 390 9.21 -5.88 27.44
C VAL A 390 9.69 -6.33 26.07
N VAL A 391 10.60 -7.31 26.04
CA VAL A 391 11.07 -7.94 24.80
C VAL A 391 10.27 -9.21 24.53
N GLY A 392 9.59 -9.25 23.40
CA GLY A 392 8.95 -10.44 22.87
C GLY A 392 9.94 -11.27 22.05
N THR A 393 10.06 -12.56 22.37
CA THR A 393 10.87 -13.50 21.61
C THR A 393 10.17 -13.90 20.32
N LYS A 394 10.93 -14.39 19.34
CA LYS A 394 10.33 -14.99 18.14
C LYS A 394 9.48 -16.19 18.53
N VAL A 395 8.35 -16.30 17.86
CA VAL A 395 7.46 -17.44 18.02
C VAL A 395 8.21 -18.68 17.50
N GLN A 396 8.40 -19.69 18.37
CA GLN A 396 8.95 -20.99 17.97
C GLN A 396 7.89 -21.82 17.21
N PHE A 397 7.30 -21.27 16.15
CA PHE A 397 6.51 -22.06 15.20
C PHE A 397 7.13 -21.84 13.83
N PRO A 398 7.97 -22.77 13.34
CA PRO A 398 8.32 -22.75 11.95
C PRO A 398 7.08 -23.20 11.18
N THR A 399 6.39 -22.28 10.51
CA THR A 399 5.65 -22.68 9.32
C THR A 399 6.72 -23.02 8.28
N LYS A 400 7.28 -24.24 8.39
CA LYS A 400 8.22 -24.77 7.41
C LYS A 400 7.52 -24.66 6.05
N LEU A 401 8.04 -23.80 5.16
CA LEU A 401 7.87 -24.04 3.74
C LEU A 401 8.37 -25.46 3.52
N ARG A 402 7.44 -26.38 3.29
CA ARG A 402 7.74 -27.74 2.88
C ARG A 402 8.25 -27.64 1.45
N LEU A 403 9.54 -27.35 1.29
CA LEU A 403 10.25 -27.63 0.05
C LEU A 403 10.27 -29.17 -0.07
N TRP A 404 9.38 -29.73 -0.90
CA TRP A 404 9.46 -31.12 -1.34
C TRP A 404 9.60 -31.15 -2.85
#